data_AF-A0A3D1SDU6-F1
#
_entry.id   AF-A0A3D1SDU6-F1
#
_cell.length_a   1.000
_cell.length_b   1.000
_cell.length_c   1.000
_cell.angle_alpha   90.00
_cell.angle_beta   90.00
_cell.angle_gamma   90.00
#
_symmetry.space_group_name_H-M   'P 1'
#
loop_
_entity.id
_entity.type
_entity.pdbx_description
1 polymer ?
#
loop_
_entity_poly.entity_id
_entity_poly.type
_entity_poly.pdbx_seq_one_letter_code
_entity_poly.pdbx_strand_id
1 'polypeptide(L)' 'METKKNPKRPGYAYVPFQRMEKVYSPAKAIKVGTIFPELNIPMEDYQRGLFNGK' A
#
# COMPACT_ATOMS: atom_id res chain seq x y z
N MET A 1 19.10 26.28 -28.55
CA MET A 1 18.81 24.84 -28.66
C MET A 1 17.82 24.49 -27.57
N GLU A 2 16.55 24.25 -27.91
CA GLU A 2 15.53 23.82 -26.94
C GLU A 2 15.61 22.31 -26.72
N THR A 3 15.83 21.89 -25.48
CA THR A 3 15.80 20.48 -25.09
C THR A 3 14.34 20.02 -24.99
N LYS A 4 13.88 19.19 -25.93
CA LYS A 4 12.55 18.58 -25.86
C LYS A 4 12.41 17.77 -24.57
N LYS A 5 11.53 18.21 -23.68
CA LYS A 5 11.22 17.52 -22.42
C LYS A 5 10.41 16.26 -22.74
N ASN A 6 10.96 15.09 -22.47
CA ASN A 6 10.23 13.83 -22.67
C ASN A 6 8.92 13.86 -21.84
N PRO A 7 7.78 13.41 -22.40
CA PRO A 7 6.53 13.35 -21.65
C PRO A 7 6.71 12.41 -20.45
N LYS A 8 6.26 12.86 -19.26
CA LYS A 8 6.30 12.05 -18.04
C LYS A 8 5.39 10.83 -18.25
N ARG A 9 5.95 9.64 -18.08
CA ARG A 9 5.16 8.39 -18.10
C ARG A 9 4.23 8.35 -16.88
N PRO A 10 2.98 7.88 -17.02
CA PRO A 10 2.11 7.64 -15.88
C PRO A 10 2.72 6.54 -14.98
N GLY A 11 2.64 6.75 -13.67
CA GLY A 11 3.00 5.72 -12.68
C GLY A 11 1.80 4.82 -12.38
N TYR A 12 2.04 3.52 -12.23
CA TYR A 12 1.01 2.57 -11.82
C TYR A 12 1.16 2.29 -10.33
N ALA A 13 0.05 2.33 -9.60
CA ALA A 13 -0.02 1.89 -8.20
C ALA A 13 -1.17 0.88 -8.10
N TYR A 14 -0.88 -0.28 -7.51
CA TYR A 14 -1.90 -1.25 -7.16
C TYR A 14 -2.35 -1.02 -5.73
N VAL A 15 -3.66 -0.93 -5.52
CA VAL A 15 -4.26 -0.84 -4.18
C VAL A 15 -5.10 -2.11 -3.99
N PRO A 16 -4.75 -3.00 -3.05
CA PRO A 16 -5.53 -4.19 -2.76
C PRO A 16 -6.90 -3.83 -2.17
N PHE A 17 -7.89 -4.73 -2.26
CA PHE A 17 -9.16 -4.56 -1.58
C PHE A 17 -8.98 -4.63 -0.06
N GLN A 18 -9.39 -3.58 0.65
CA GLN A 18 -9.34 -3.54 2.11
C GLN A 18 -10.65 -4.03 2.74
N ARG A 19 -10.54 -4.75 3.86
CA ARG A 19 -11.70 -5.25 4.61
C ARG A 19 -11.90 -4.41 5.86
N MET A 20 -13.08 -3.82 6.00
CA MET A 20 -13.40 -2.99 7.16
C MET A 20 -13.65 -3.80 8.46
N GLU A 21 -13.53 -5.12 8.42
CA GLU A 21 -13.76 -6.01 9.57
C GLU A 21 -12.65 -5.93 10.62
N LYS A 22 -11.40 -5.74 10.20
CA LYS A 22 -10.22 -5.73 11.08
C LYS A 22 -9.41 -4.47 10.84
N VAL A 23 -9.59 -3.48 11.70
CA VAL A 23 -8.83 -2.23 11.64
C VAL A 23 -8.07 -1.99 12.93
N TYR A 24 -6.94 -1.29 12.84
CA TYR A 24 -6.25 -0.79 14.02
C TYR A 24 -7.06 0.33 14.69
N SER A 25 -6.85 0.50 16.00
CA SER A 25 -7.36 1.68 16.70
C SER A 25 -6.71 2.96 16.13
N PRO A 26 -7.37 4.13 16.25
CA PRO A 26 -6.85 5.38 15.70
C PRO A 26 -5.41 5.70 16.14
N ALA A 27 -5.11 5.50 17.43
CA ALA A 27 -3.78 5.73 17.99
C ALA A 27 -2.69 4.82 17.38
N LYS A 28 -3.04 3.59 17.01
CA LYS A 28 -2.12 2.65 16.36
C LYS A 28 -2.00 2.94 14.86
N ALA A 29 -3.10 3.24 14.19
CA ALA A 29 -3.10 3.55 12.78
C ALA A 29 -2.21 4.75 12.43
N ILE A 30 -2.25 5.80 13.25
CA ILE A 30 -1.37 6.97 13.08
C ILE A 30 0.12 6.59 13.20
N LYS A 31 0.46 5.68 14.12
CA LYS A 31 1.85 5.24 14.32
C LYS A 31 2.36 4.36 13.18
N VAL A 32 1.49 3.52 12.63
CA VAL A 32 1.86 2.54 11.59
C VAL A 32 1.75 3.13 10.18
N GLY A 33 0.89 4.13 9.96
CA GLY A 33 0.66 4.75 8.66
C GLY A 33 -0.46 4.10 7.84
N THR A 34 -1.17 3.12 8.40
CA THR A 34 -2.36 2.50 7.80
C THR A 34 -3.34 2.06 8.88
N ILE A 35 -4.65 2.15 8.60
CA ILE A 35 -5.70 1.59 9.47
C ILE A 35 -5.85 0.08 9.27
N PHE A 36 -5.38 -0.44 8.15
CA PHE A 36 -5.60 -1.82 7.69
C PHE A 36 -4.38 -2.69 8.03
N PRO A 37 -4.51 -3.68 8.93
CA PRO A 37 -3.42 -4.59 9.30
C PRO A 37 -2.84 -5.36 8.11
N GLU A 38 -3.65 -5.69 7.11
CA GLU A 38 -3.24 -6.39 5.89
C GLU A 38 -2.26 -5.57 5.03
N LEU A 39 -2.22 -4.25 5.22
CA LEU A 39 -1.26 -3.36 4.56
C LEU A 39 0.00 -3.12 5.39
N ASN A 40 0.01 -3.54 6.65
CA ASN A 40 1.15 -3.41 7.54
C ASN A 40 2.02 -4.67 7.50
N ILE A 41 2.46 -5.05 6.30
CA ILE A 41 3.33 -6.21 6.05
C ILE A 41 4.46 -5.80 5.11
N PRO A 42 5.63 -6.46 5.19
CA PRO A 42 6.72 -6.20 4.26
C PRO A 42 6.38 -6.71 2.84
N MET A 43 7.09 -6.19 1.84
CA MET A 43 6.82 -6.48 0.42
C MET A 43 6.96 -7.98 0.10
N GLU A 44 7.89 -8.66 0.76
CA GLU A 44 8.15 -10.09 0.59
C GLU A 44 6.94 -10.93 1.02
N ASP A 45 6.30 -10.57 2.13
CA ASP A 45 5.11 -11.25 2.62
C ASP A 45 3.88 -10.95 1.77
N TYR A 46 3.80 -9.74 1.22
CA TYR A 46 2.79 -9.36 0.25
C TYR A 46 2.90 -10.21 -1.03
N GLN A 47 4.10 -10.37 -1.58
CA GLN A 47 4.36 -11.21 -2.76
C GLN A 47 4.04 -12.69 -2.51
N ARG A 48 4.20 -13.17 -1.27
CA ARG A 48 3.83 -14.53 -0.85
C ARG A 48 2.32 -14.73 -0.65
N GLY A 49 1.52 -13.67 -0.73
CA GLY A 49 0.07 -13.73 -0.56
C GLY A 49 -0.39 -13.77 0.90
N LEU A 50 0.48 -13.40 1.86
CA LEU A 50 0.20 -13.46 3.29
C LEU A 50 -0.68 -12.31 3.81
N PHE A 51 -1.06 -11.37 2.93
CA PHE A 51 -1.99 -10.27 3.26
C PHE A 51 -3.39 -10.74 3.65
N ASN A 52 -3.75 -11.99 3.33
CA ASN A 52 -5.05 -12.58 3.71
C ASN A 52 -5.06 -13.21 5.12
N GLY A 53 -3.96 -13.11 5.88
CA GLY A 53 -3.90 -13.58 7.27
C GLY A 53 -4.11 -15.09 7.44
N LYS A 54 -3.64 -15.89 6.48
CA LYS A 54 -3.63 -17.36 6.52
C LYS A 54 -2.21 -17.88 6.63
#